data_AF-A0A0S8CPG2-F1
#
_entry.id   AF-A0A0S8CPG2-F1
#
_cell.length_a   1.000
_cell.length_b   1.000
_cell.length_c   1.000
_cell.angle_alpha   90.00
_cell.angle_beta   90.00
_cell.angle_gamma   90.00
#
_symmetry.space_group_name_H-M   'P 1'
#
loop_
_entity.id
_entity.type
_entity.pdbx_description
1 polymer ?
#
loop_
_entity_poly.entity_id
_entity_poly.type
_entity_poly.pdbx_seq_one_letter_code
_entity_poly.pdbx_strand_id
1 'polypeptide(L)'
;MADQGHLPSPVSNNIHFDKIFVGGYHKICGLTDTGEAYCWGSSGLLGNGSYDGSPIPARVAGNISFTTLAVGGGGHICGIENSGMVYCWGLNYDKATGRP
;
A
#
# COMPACT_ATOMS: atom_id res chain seq x y z
N MET A 1 23.35 -2.67 18.59
CA MET A 1 22.49 -1.73 19.33
C MET A 1 21.71 -0.96 18.28
N ALA A 2 20.50 -1.41 17.94
CA ALA A 2 19.75 -0.86 16.81
C ALA A 2 19.16 0.52 17.18
N ASP A 3 19.26 1.45 16.23
CA ASP A 3 18.73 2.80 16.27
C ASP A 3 17.23 2.80 16.63
N GLN A 4 16.87 3.52 17.69
CA GLN A 4 15.53 3.57 18.28
C GLN A 4 14.58 4.51 17.51
N GLY A 5 14.73 4.65 16.19
CA GLY A 5 13.81 5.44 15.36
C GLY A 5 13.72 6.93 15.72
N HIS A 6 14.78 7.51 16.31
CA HIS A 6 14.81 8.92 16.66
C HIS A 6 15.22 9.81 15.47
N LEU A 7 15.78 9.21 14.42
CA LEU A 7 16.21 9.89 13.22
C LEU A 7 15.46 9.36 12.00
N PRO A 8 15.13 10.22 11.01
CA PRO A 8 14.58 9.77 9.74
C PRO A 8 15.52 8.75 9.08
N SER A 9 15.01 7.56 8.79
CA SER A 9 15.73 6.53 8.05
C SER A 9 15.05 6.25 6.72
N PRO A 10 15.81 6.02 5.63
CA PRO A 10 15.23 5.68 4.34
C PRO A 10 14.56 4.30 4.42
N VAL A 11 13.30 4.23 3.99
CA VAL A 11 12.53 2.97 3.95
C VAL A 11 12.92 2.07 2.75
N SER A 12 13.59 2.64 1.75
CA SER A 12 14.17 1.94 0.60
C SER A 12 15.28 2.81 -0.01
N ASN A 13 16.30 2.16 -0.58
CA ASN A 13 17.39 2.85 -1.30
C ASN A 13 17.18 2.91 -2.82
N ASN A 14 16.23 2.13 -3.35
CA ASN A 14 16.06 1.91 -4.81
C ASN A 14 14.63 2.18 -5.30
N ILE A 15 13.75 2.71 -4.46
CA ILE A 15 12.37 3.03 -4.85
C ILE A 15 12.16 4.52 -4.61
N HIS A 16 11.76 5.24 -5.65
CA HIS A 16 11.42 6.65 -5.58
C HIS A 16 9.91 6.81 -5.52
N PHE A 17 9.42 7.37 -4.43
CA PHE A 17 7.99 7.62 -4.23
C PHE A 17 7.66 9.07 -4.57
N ASP A 18 6.64 9.26 -5.42
CA ASP A 18 6.05 10.56 -5.72
C ASP A 18 4.97 10.93 -4.68
N LYS A 19 4.22 9.92 -4.22
CA LYS A 19 3.13 10.11 -3.24
C LYS A 19 3.20 9.08 -2.12
N ILE A 20 2.76 9.49 -0.94
CA ILE A 20 2.61 8.63 0.24
C ILE A 20 1.17 8.71 0.78
N PHE A 21 0.67 7.57 1.21
CA PHE A 21 -0.68 7.39 1.75
C PHE A 21 -0.58 6.63 3.06
N VAL A 22 -1.15 7.18 4.12
CA VAL A 22 -1.09 6.61 5.46
C VAL A 22 -2.51 6.38 5.96
N GLY A 23 -2.74 5.24 6.60
CA GLY A 23 -4.01 4.92 7.22
C GLY A 23 -3.84 4.21 8.56
N GLY A 24 -4.95 3.65 9.05
CA GLY A 24 -4.97 2.92 10.31
C GLY A 24 -4.10 1.65 10.30
N TYR A 25 -3.88 1.08 11.48
CA TYR A 25 -3.13 -0.17 11.70
C TYR A 25 -1.66 -0.17 11.25
N HIS A 26 -1.04 1.02 11.25
CA HIS A 26 0.35 1.21 10.80
C HIS A 26 0.57 0.77 9.34
N LYS A 27 -0.45 1.01 8.49
CA LYS A 27 -0.36 0.75 7.06
C LYS A 27 0.09 2.00 6.33
N ILE A 28 1.16 1.86 5.55
CA ILE A 28 1.65 2.91 4.67
C ILE A 28 1.71 2.35 3.25
N CYS A 29 1.30 3.15 2.28
CA CYS A 29 1.53 2.87 0.88
C CYS A 29 2.22 4.06 0.22
N GLY A 30 3.10 3.77 -0.73
CA GLY A 30 3.74 4.73 -1.60
C GLY A 30 3.41 4.42 -3.05
N LEU A 31 3.35 5.48 -3.86
CA LEU A 31 3.17 5.39 -5.30
C LEU A 31 4.40 6.00 -5.97
N THR A 32 4.99 5.28 -6.92
CA THR A 32 6.09 5.80 -7.75
C THR A 32 5.55 6.76 -8.81
N ASP A 33 6.45 7.50 -9.46
CA ASP A 33 6.16 8.34 -10.63
C ASP A 33 5.64 7.52 -11.83
N THR A 34 6.03 6.25 -11.93
CA THR A 34 5.54 5.27 -12.90
C THR A 34 4.17 4.65 -12.54
N GLY A 35 3.60 5.02 -11.40
CA GLY A 35 2.29 4.52 -10.94
C GLY A 35 2.35 3.14 -10.26
N GLU A 36 3.53 2.65 -9.90
CA GLU A 36 3.67 1.40 -9.16
C GLU A 36 3.37 1.62 -7.67
N ALA A 37 2.42 0.83 -7.15
CA ALA A 37 2.07 0.89 -5.74
C ALA A 37 2.94 -0.07 -4.91
N TYR A 38 3.44 0.43 -3.79
CA TYR A 38 4.10 -0.37 -2.76
C TYR A 38 3.44 -0.11 -1.42
N CYS A 39 3.19 -1.15 -0.64
CA CYS A 39 2.63 -1.03 0.70
C CYS A 39 3.49 -1.76 1.72
N TRP A 40 3.55 -1.24 2.94
CA TRP A 40 4.30 -1.80 4.06
C TRP A 40 3.63 -1.44 5.39
N GLY A 41 4.07 -2.09 6.46
CA GLY A 41 3.49 -1.98 7.80
C GLY A 41 3.18 -3.32 8.46
N SER A 42 2.73 -3.27 9.71
CA SER A 42 2.38 -4.45 10.51
C SER A 42 1.02 -5.05 10.16
N SER A 43 0.12 -4.26 9.58
CA SER A 43 -1.18 -4.74 9.13
C SER A 43 -1.01 -5.49 7.82
N GLY A 44 -1.23 -6.81 7.86
CA GLY A 44 -1.28 -7.67 6.70
C GLY A 44 -2.26 -7.24 5.61
N LEU A 45 -2.28 -8.01 4.51
CA LEU A 45 -3.01 -7.69 3.27
C LEU A 45 -2.52 -6.36 2.63
N LEU A 46 -1.27 -6.37 2.21
CA LEU A 46 -0.63 -5.26 1.51
C LEU A 46 -0.94 -5.25 0.01
N GLY A 47 -1.53 -6.33 -0.52
CA GLY A 47 -1.81 -6.50 -1.95
C GLY A 47 -0.69 -7.20 -2.72
N ASN A 48 0.30 -7.78 -2.04
CA ASN A 48 1.44 -8.50 -2.62
C ASN A 48 1.20 -10.02 -2.73
N GLY A 49 -0.02 -10.50 -2.50
CA GLY A 49 -0.36 -11.93 -2.47
C GLY A 49 -0.09 -12.65 -1.14
N SER A 50 0.38 -11.94 -0.10
CA SER A 50 0.50 -12.47 1.26
C SER A 50 -0.53 -11.86 2.23
N TYR A 51 -0.84 -12.62 3.27
CA TYR A 51 -1.61 -12.15 4.43
C TYR A 51 -0.74 -11.43 5.47
N ASP A 52 0.58 -11.50 5.36
CA ASP A 52 1.51 -10.94 6.34
C ASP A 52 1.80 -9.45 6.08
N GLY A 53 2.16 -8.75 7.15
CA GLY A 53 2.76 -7.42 7.08
C GLY A 53 4.19 -7.48 6.53
N SER A 54 4.74 -6.31 6.21
CA SER A 54 6.12 -6.19 5.74
C SER A 54 6.78 -4.94 6.34
N PRO A 55 7.97 -5.04 6.95
CA PRO A 55 8.69 -3.87 7.46
C PRO A 55 9.30 -3.01 6.36
N ILE A 56 9.34 -3.50 5.12
CA ILE A 56 9.87 -2.82 3.94
C ILE A 56 8.81 -2.71 2.84
N PRO A 57 8.91 -1.73 1.91
CA PRO A 57 7.98 -1.59 0.79
C PRO A 57 7.83 -2.88 -0.01
N ALA A 58 6.62 -3.46 0.00
CA ALA A 58 6.27 -4.62 -0.81
C ALA A 58 5.42 -4.15 -1.99
N ARG A 59 5.79 -4.54 -3.21
CA ARG A 59 5.05 -4.17 -4.42
C ARG A 59 3.66 -4.80 -4.41
N VAL A 60 2.65 -4.00 -4.74
CA VAL A 60 1.29 -4.50 -4.98
C VAL A 60 1.30 -5.32 -6.27
N ALA A 61 0.70 -6.51 -6.21
CA ALA A 61 0.66 -7.45 -7.32
C ALA A 61 -0.32 -7.01 -8.42
N GLY A 62 -0.20 -7.62 -9.60
CA GLY A 62 -1.14 -7.42 -10.71
C GLY A 62 -0.67 -6.43 -11.79
N ASN A 63 0.50 -5.82 -11.64
CA ASN A 63 1.08 -4.88 -12.62
C ASN A 63 0.12 -3.75 -13.02
N ILE A 64 -0.61 -3.22 -12.03
CA ILE A 64 -1.58 -2.14 -12.19
C ILE A 64 -0.86 -0.81 -11.98
N SER A 65 -1.06 0.13 -12.92
CA SER A 65 -0.52 1.49 -12.81
C SER A 65 -1.58 2.42 -12.20
N PHE A 66 -1.35 2.84 -10.97
CA PHE A 66 -2.28 3.69 -10.22
C PHE A 66 -1.94 5.18 -10.38
N THR A 67 -2.96 6.02 -10.37
CA THR A 67 -2.85 7.49 -10.34
C THR A 67 -2.90 8.02 -8.90
N THR A 68 -3.62 7.32 -8.03
CA THR A 68 -3.76 7.63 -6.60
C THR A 68 -4.18 6.40 -5.81
N LEU A 69 -3.91 6.43 -4.51
CA LEU A 69 -4.37 5.45 -3.54
C LEU A 69 -5.18 6.14 -2.43
N ALA A 70 -5.90 5.33 -1.65
CA ALA A 70 -6.55 5.70 -0.41
C ALA A 70 -6.39 4.55 0.58
N VAL A 71 -5.78 4.81 1.72
CA VAL A 71 -5.58 3.80 2.77
C VAL A 71 -6.62 4.03 3.86
N GLY A 72 -7.62 3.15 3.93
CA GLY A 72 -8.72 3.24 4.87
C GLY A 72 -8.32 2.82 6.29
N GLY A 73 -8.89 3.49 7.28
CA GLY A 73 -8.67 3.18 8.69
C GLY A 73 -9.05 1.75 9.10
N GLY A 74 -9.93 1.09 8.34
CA GLY A 74 -10.35 -0.30 8.56
C GLY A 74 -9.42 -1.37 7.97
N GLY A 75 -8.25 -0.99 7.41
CA GLY A 75 -7.27 -1.92 6.85
C GLY A 75 -7.47 -2.28 5.38
N HIS A 76 -8.43 -1.64 4.70
CA HIS A 76 -8.60 -1.71 3.23
C HIS A 76 -7.80 -0.61 2.54
N ILE A 77 -7.39 -0.86 1.31
CA ILE A 77 -6.73 0.11 0.43
C ILE A 77 -7.51 0.13 -0.88
N CYS A 78 -7.87 1.31 -1.36
CA CYS A 78 -8.41 1.51 -2.71
C CYS A 78 -7.42 2.29 -3.56
N GLY A 79 -7.46 2.11 -4.88
CA GLY A 79 -6.65 2.84 -5.85
C GLY A 79 -7.39 3.04 -7.15
N ILE A 80 -7.10 4.15 -7.83
CA ILE A 80 -7.62 4.45 -9.16
C ILE A 80 -6.52 4.17 -10.17
N GLU A 81 -6.75 3.22 -11.07
CA GLU A 81 -5.86 2.87 -12.19
C GLU A 81 -5.93 3.94 -13.30
N ASN A 82 -4.93 4.01 -14.17
CA ASN A 82 -4.83 5.03 -15.24
C ASN A 82 -6.06 5.15 -16.16
N SER A 83 -6.83 4.09 -16.38
CA SER A 83 -8.09 4.14 -17.14
C SER A 83 -9.29 4.67 -16.34
N GLY A 84 -9.11 4.93 -15.04
CA GLY A 84 -10.17 5.31 -14.11
C GLY A 84 -10.83 4.15 -13.39
N MET A 85 -10.41 2.90 -13.66
CA MET A 85 -10.90 1.73 -12.92
C MET A 85 -10.48 1.77 -11.44
N VAL A 86 -11.41 1.44 -10.55
CA VAL A 86 -11.15 1.38 -9.12
C VAL A 86 -10.85 -0.06 -8.71
N TYR A 87 -9.73 -0.24 -8.00
CA TYR A 87 -9.36 -1.48 -7.36
C TYR A 87 -9.26 -1.24 -5.88
N CYS A 88 -9.88 -2.07 -5.05
CA CYS A 88 -9.49 -2.13 -3.65
C CYS A 88 -9.08 -3.53 -3.23
N TRP A 89 -8.45 -3.62 -2.07
CA TRP A 89 -7.98 -4.84 -1.46
C TRP A 89 -7.85 -4.64 0.05
N GLY A 90 -7.67 -5.73 0.81
CA GLY A 90 -7.54 -5.69 2.26
C GLY A 90 -8.78 -6.15 3.01
N LEU A 91 -8.78 -5.94 4.33
CA LEU A 91 -9.84 -6.42 5.22
C LEU A 91 -11.20 -5.83 4.83
N ASN A 92 -12.23 -6.68 4.85
CA ASN A 92 -13.62 -6.32 4.57
C ASN A 92 -13.91 -5.86 3.12
N TYR A 93 -12.99 -6.03 2.16
CA TYR A 93 -13.25 -5.65 0.76
C TYR A 93 -14.23 -6.59 0.03
N ASP A 94 -14.40 -7.83 0.49
CA ASP A 94 -15.42 -8.74 -0.06
C ASP A 94 -16.84 -8.15 0.03
N LYS A 95 -17.10 -7.26 0.99
CA LYS A 95 -18.39 -6.55 1.12
C LYS A 95 -18.48 -5.26 0.29
N ALA A 96 -17.36 -4.67 -0.11
CA ALA A 96 -17.30 -3.40 -0.84
C ALA A 96 -17.24 -3.56 -2.36
N THR A 97 -16.95 -4.76 -2.87
CA THR A 97 -16.93 -5.06 -4.32
C THR A 97 -18.27 -5.40 -4.94
N GLY A 98 -19.26 -5.77 -4.12
CA GLY A 98 -20.51 -6.33 -4.65
C GLY A 98 -20.29 -7.55 -5.56
N ARG A 99 -19.17 -8.27 -5.44
CA ARG A 99 -19.05 -9.58 -6.09
C ARG A 99 -19.92 -10.57 -5.32
N PRO A 100 -20.75 -11.37 -6.01
CA PRO A 100 -21.55 -12.43 -5.38
C PRO A 100 -20.67 -13.46 -4.67
#